data_AF-A0A3N5EYK4-F1
#
_entry.id   AF-A0A3N5EYK4-F1
#
_cell.length_a   1.000
_cell.length_b   1.000
_cell.length_c   1.000
_cell.angle_alpha   90.00
_cell.angle_beta   90.00
_cell.angle_gamma   90.00
#
_symmetry.space_group_name_H-M   'P 1'
#
loop_
_entity.id
_entity.type
_entity.pdbx_description
1 polymer ?
#
loop_
_entity_poly.entity_id
_entity_poly.type
_entity_poly.pdbx_seq_one_letter_code
_entity_poly.pdbx_strand_id
1 'polypeptide(L)'
;MTYSKIMLYSITTCVYCQSIKRILETFGLPYESADVDLLSGEARRALLVDLRQVNGRCTFPTLTVDDKVIVGYKLPEIMDALGLCTEGDRPRPMRQEAEHE
;
A
#
# COMPACT_ATOMS: atom_id res chain seq x y z
N MET A 1 -12.71 -12.32 -8.59
CA MET A 1 -11.78 -11.58 -7.72
C MET A 1 -12.03 -10.10 -7.93
N THR A 2 -12.61 -9.41 -6.96
CA THR A 2 -12.79 -7.95 -6.97
C THR A 2 -12.03 -7.41 -5.76
N TYR A 3 -10.85 -6.84 -5.99
CA TYR A 3 -10.15 -6.03 -5.00
C TYR A 3 -10.89 -4.69 -4.96
N SER A 4 -11.38 -4.28 -3.79
CA SER A 4 -12.23 -3.07 -3.72
C SER A 4 -11.39 -1.81 -3.79
N LYS A 5 -10.14 -1.87 -3.29
CA LYS A 5 -9.21 -0.73 -3.36
C LYS A 5 -7.74 -1.16 -3.25
N ILE A 6 -6.93 -0.84 -4.26
CA ILE A 6 -5.47 -0.99 -4.23
C ILE A 6 -4.85 0.40 -4.34
N MET A 7 -4.10 0.82 -3.33
CA MET A 7 -3.43 2.12 -3.24
C MET A 7 -1.94 1.93 -3.00
N LEU A 8 -1.11 2.37 -3.94
CA LEU A 8 0.35 2.34 -3.84
C LEU A 8 0.86 3.75 -3.54
N TYR A 9 1.52 3.91 -2.40
CA TYR A 9 2.25 5.11 -2.03
C TYR A 9 3.69 5.01 -2.48
N SER A 10 4.04 5.89 -3.42
CA SER A 10 5.35 5.94 -4.03
C SER A 10 5.96 7.34 -3.98
N ILE A 11 7.27 7.40 -4.20
CA ILE A 11 7.98 8.64 -4.50
C ILE A 11 8.69 8.46 -5.84
N THR A 12 8.72 9.52 -6.64
CA THR A 12 9.29 9.55 -7.99
C THR A 12 10.78 9.20 -8.01
N THR A 13 11.48 9.44 -6.90
CA THR A 13 12.90 9.16 -6.72
C THR A 13 13.22 7.71 -6.32
N CYS A 14 12.23 6.85 -6.13
CA CYS A 14 12.43 5.48 -5.65
C CYS A 14 12.23 4.42 -6.75
N VAL A 15 13.31 3.72 -7.08
CA VAL A 15 13.30 2.62 -8.07
C VAL A 15 12.37 1.46 -7.69
N TYR A 16 12.27 1.14 -6.39
CA TYR A 16 11.41 0.05 -5.91
C TYR A 16 9.92 0.33 -6.13
N CYS A 17 9.51 1.59 -6.09
CA CYS A 17 8.14 1.98 -6.36
C CYS A 17 7.71 1.63 -7.79
N GLN A 18 8.58 1.91 -8.77
CA GLN A 18 8.31 1.61 -10.17
C GLN A 18 8.19 0.11 -10.41
N SER A 19 8.98 -0.70 -9.71
CA SER A 19 8.87 -2.17 -9.78
C SER A 19 7.49 -2.66 -9.32
N ILE A 20 6.93 -2.11 -8.24
CA ILE A 20 5.58 -2.49 -7.76
C ILE A 20 4.50 -2.07 -8.78
N LYS A 21 4.55 -0.85 -9.30
CA LYS A 21 3.61 -0.38 -10.36
C LYS A 21 3.62 -1.35 -11.53
N ARG A 22 4.80 -1.70 -12.02
CA ARG A 22 4.95 -2.63 -13.15
C ARG A 22 4.40 -4.02 -12.86
N ILE A 23 4.54 -4.53 -11.63
CA ILE A 23 3.95 -5.82 -11.23
C ILE A 23 2.42 -5.73 -11.36
N LEU A 24 1.81 -4.69 -10.79
CA LEU A 24 0.36 -4.50 -10.83
C LEU A 24 -0.16 -4.35 -12.28
N GLU A 25 0.53 -3.59 -13.13
CA GLU A 25 0.23 -3.48 -14.56
C GLU A 25 0.41 -4.81 -15.31
N THR A 26 1.45 -5.57 -14.99
CA THR A 26 1.72 -6.89 -15.61
C THR A 26 0.59 -7.87 -15.32
N PHE A 27 0.01 -7.83 -14.12
CA PHE A 27 -1.16 -8.63 -13.76
C PHE A 27 -2.49 -8.01 -14.21
N GLY A 28 -2.48 -6.79 -14.76
CA GLY A 28 -3.69 -6.09 -15.21
C GLY A 28 -4.66 -5.76 -14.08
N LEU A 29 -4.15 -5.56 -12.87
CA LEU A 29 -4.98 -5.29 -11.70
C LEU A 29 -5.34 -3.79 -11.63
N PRO A 30 -6.57 -3.42 -11.28
CA PRO A 30 -6.93 -2.02 -11.07
C PRO A 30 -6.29 -1.51 -9.78
N TYR A 31 -5.37 -0.54 -9.88
CA TYR A 31 -4.71 0.09 -8.74
C TYR A 31 -4.56 1.59 -8.93
N GLU A 32 -4.48 2.32 -7.81
CA GLU A 32 -4.14 3.73 -7.77
C GLU A 32 -2.70 3.90 -7.26
N SER A 33 -1.87 4.66 -7.97
CA SER A 33 -0.56 5.08 -7.44
C SER A 33 -0.57 6.54 -7.07
N ALA A 34 -0.23 6.82 -5.82
CA ALA A 34 -0.13 8.14 -5.25
C ALA A 34 1.34 8.50 -5.02
N ASP A 35 1.86 9.36 -5.89
CA ASP A 35 3.22 9.89 -5.75
C ASP A 35 3.21 11.09 -4.80
N VAL A 36 3.73 10.91 -3.58
CA VAL A 36 3.62 11.91 -2.51
C VAL A 36 4.36 13.22 -2.83
N ASP A 37 5.36 13.13 -3.71
CA ASP A 37 6.12 14.26 -4.23
C ASP A 37 5.33 15.07 -5.29
N LEU A 38 4.48 14.38 -6.06
CA LEU A 38 3.61 15.01 -7.06
C LEU A 38 2.30 15.53 -6.44
N LEU A 39 1.91 15.00 -5.29
CA LEU A 39 0.73 15.43 -4.55
C LEU A 39 1.01 16.69 -3.74
N SER A 40 0.11 17.67 -3.81
CA SER A 40 0.19 18.94 -3.09
C SER A 40 -0.99 19.15 -2.16
N GLY A 41 -0.81 19.95 -1.11
CA GLY A 41 -1.88 20.39 -0.22
C GLY A 41 -2.40 19.32 0.74
N GLU A 42 -3.69 19.00 0.64
CA GLU A 42 -4.40 18.10 1.56
C GLU A 42 -4.14 16.62 1.28
N ALA A 43 -4.05 16.22 0.00
CA ALA A 43 -3.75 14.84 -0.37
C ALA A 43 -2.42 14.38 0.23
N ARG A 44 -1.35 15.18 0.08
CA ARG A 44 -0.04 14.90 0.69
C ARG A 44 -0.12 14.76 2.21
N ARG A 45 -0.93 15.60 2.88
CA ARG A 45 -1.11 15.55 4.33
C ARG A 45 -1.83 14.30 4.77
N ALA A 46 -2.91 13.91 4.10
CA ALA A 46 -3.64 12.66 4.38
C ALA A 46 -2.70 11.46 4.30
N LEU A 47 -1.88 11.38 3.24
CA LEU A 47 -0.94 10.27 3.08
C LEU A 47 0.17 10.25 4.14
N LEU A 48 0.68 11.42 4.51
CA LEU A 48 1.67 11.53 5.59
C LEU A 48 1.07 11.15 6.95
N VAL A 49 -0.21 11.44 7.18
CA VAL A 49 -0.92 11.05 8.40
C VAL A 49 -1.15 9.55 8.43
N ASP A 50 -1.66 8.96 7.34
CA ASP A 50 -1.84 7.50 7.22
C ASP A 50 -0.50 6.77 7.39
N LEU A 51 0.55 7.23 6.70
CA LEU A 51 1.89 6.66 6.87
C LEU A 51 2.38 6.80 8.31
N ARG A 52 2.15 7.94 8.97
CA ARG A 52 2.51 8.11 10.39
C ARG A 52 1.74 7.17 11.31
N GLN A 53 0.46 6.94 11.05
CA GLN A 53 -0.38 6.05 11.86
C GLN A 53 0.02 4.59 11.68
N VAL A 54 0.25 4.18 10.44
CA VAL A 54 0.66 2.81 10.09
C VAL A 54 2.09 2.54 10.54
N ASN A 55 3.01 3.46 10.26
CA ASN A 55 4.43 3.31 10.54
C ASN A 55 5.01 4.68 10.84
N GLY A 56 5.16 5.02 12.13
CA GLY A 56 5.72 6.30 12.60
C GLY A 56 7.08 6.70 12.02
N ARG A 57 7.70 5.85 11.19
CA ARG A 57 8.93 6.08 10.41
C ARG A 57 8.72 6.49 8.95
N CYS A 58 7.48 6.70 8.46
CA CYS A 58 7.18 7.15 7.08
C CYS A 58 8.03 6.43 6.00
N THR A 59 8.00 5.10 6.01
CA THR A 59 8.85 4.30 5.13
C THR A 59 8.19 4.07 3.78
N PHE A 60 8.94 4.27 2.70
CA PHE A 60 8.49 4.06 1.32
C PHE A 60 9.26 2.90 0.67
N PRO A 61 8.62 2.12 -0.23
CA PRO A 61 7.23 2.20 -0.70
C PRO A 61 6.22 1.63 0.32
N THR A 62 4.95 2.08 0.29
CA THR A 62 3.86 1.48 1.09
C THR A 62 2.69 1.12 0.17
N LEU A 63 2.16 -0.10 0.27
CA LEU A 63 1.03 -0.58 -0.51
C LEU A 63 -0.13 -0.91 0.42
N THR A 64 -1.33 -0.45 0.08
CA THR A 64 -2.57 -0.74 0.79
C THR A 64 -3.51 -1.50 -0.13
N VAL A 65 -3.96 -2.67 0.30
CA VAL A 65 -4.89 -3.54 -0.44
C VAL A 65 -6.06 -3.83 0.48
N ASP A 66 -7.22 -3.24 0.20
CA ASP A 66 -8.42 -3.30 1.04
C ASP A 66 -8.10 -2.91 2.51
N ASP A 67 -8.03 -3.89 3.42
CA ASP A 67 -7.69 -3.70 4.85
C ASP A 67 -6.23 -4.03 5.19
N LYS A 68 -5.42 -4.49 4.23
CA LYS A 68 -4.04 -4.91 4.44
C LYS A 68 -3.07 -3.81 4.05
N VAL A 69 -2.22 -3.40 4.98
CA VAL A 69 -1.15 -2.42 4.72
C VAL A 69 0.21 -3.12 4.72
N ILE A 70 0.97 -2.93 3.65
CA ILE A 70 2.29 -3.50 3.44
C ILE A 70 3.29 -2.36 3.36
N VAL A 71 4.22 -2.31 4.30
CA VAL A 71 5.27 -1.29 4.31
C VAL A 71 6.60 -1.88 3.86
N GLY A 72 7.20 -1.22 2.88
CA GLY A 72 8.44 -1.60 2.22
C GLY A 72 8.23 -2.37 0.91
N TYR A 73 9.34 -2.61 0.20
CA TYR A 73 9.36 -3.45 -1.00
C TYR A 73 9.38 -4.93 -0.60
N LYS A 74 8.20 -5.48 -0.27
CA LYS A 74 8.05 -6.87 0.13
C LYS A 74 7.27 -7.64 -0.92
N LEU A 75 7.96 -8.07 -1.96
CA LEU A 75 7.39 -8.88 -3.04
C LEU A 75 6.47 -10.02 -2.57
N PRO A 76 6.86 -10.86 -1.58
CA PRO A 76 6.00 -11.96 -1.15
C PRO A 76 4.72 -11.47 -0.49
N GLU A 77 4.76 -10.42 0.34
CA GLU A 77 3.57 -9.86 0.97
C GLU A 77 2.65 -9.17 -0.05
N ILE A 78 3.24 -8.52 -1.06
CA ILE A 78 2.48 -7.91 -2.16
C ILE A 78 1.77 -8.99 -2.96
N MET A 79 2.49 -10.05 -3.38
CA MET A 79 1.90 -11.17 -4.11
C MET A 79 0.79 -11.86 -3.31
N ASP A 80 1.00 -12.04 -2.02
CA ASP A 80 0.00 -12.61 -1.09
C ASP A 80 -1.24 -11.72 -0.98
N ALA A 81 -1.08 -10.41 -0.80
CA ALA A 81 -2.21 -9.47 -0.73
C ALA A 81 -2.97 -9.37 -2.04
N LEU A 82 -2.28 -9.53 -3.17
CA LEU A 82 -2.90 -9.61 -4.49
C LEU A 82 -3.48 -11.00 -4.78
N GLY A 83 -3.45 -11.95 -3.84
CA GLY A 83 -4.03 -13.29 -4.03
C GLY A 83 -3.31 -14.13 -5.08
N LEU A 84 -2.05 -13.82 -5.38
CA LEU A 84 -1.18 -14.60 -6.28
C LEU A 84 -0.54 -15.80 -5.55
N CYS A 85 -0.62 -15.84 -4.21
CA CYS A 85 -0.24 -16.99 -3.41
C CYS A 85 -1.45 -17.92 -3.23
N THR A 86 -1.35 -19.13 -3.75
CA THR A 86 -2.32 -20.20 -3.55
C THR A 86 -2.31 -20.68 -2.11
N GLU A 87 -3.47 -20.58 -1.46
CA GLU A 87 -3.95 -21.33 -0.29
C GLU A 87 -3.39 -20.97 1.10
N GLY A 88 -4.19 -20.21 1.85
CA GLY A 88 -4.54 -20.56 3.23
C GLY A 88 -3.57 -20.21 4.36
N ASP A 89 -3.36 -18.92 4.64
CA ASP A 89 -3.20 -18.47 6.03
C ASP A 89 -3.52 -16.98 6.16
N ARG A 90 -4.57 -16.66 6.92
CA ARG A 90 -4.85 -15.28 7.34
C ARG A 90 -4.54 -15.17 8.84
N PRO A 91 -3.32 -14.77 9.25
CA PRO A 91 -3.20 -14.11 10.53
C PRO A 91 -3.82 -12.71 10.34
N ARG A 92 -4.98 -12.47 10.96
CA ARG A 92 -5.58 -11.12 11.03
C ARG A 92 -4.57 -10.20 11.74
N PRO A 93 -3.96 -9.19 11.09
CA PRO A 93 -3.27 -8.15 11.84
C PRO A 93 -4.35 -7.30 12.50
N MET A 94 -4.14 -7.02 13.77
CA MET A 94 -5.06 -6.37 14.69
C MET A 94 -5.61 -5.05 14.13
N ARG A 95 -6.89 -4.82 14.42
CA ARG A 95 -7.47 -3.48 14.55
C ARG A 95 -6.46 -2.57 15.26
N GLN A 96 -6.04 -1.48 14.63
CA GLN A 96 -5.65 -0.32 15.41
C GLN A 96 -6.93 0.46 15.68
N GLU A 97 -7.30 0.41 16.95
CA GLU A 97 -8.33 1.22 17.58
C GLU A 97 -8.10 2.69 17.24
N ALA A 98 -9.08 3.31 16.58
CA ALA A 98 -9.32 4.73 16.71
C ALA A 98 -10.69 4.86 17.39
N GLU A 99 -10.68 4.70 18.71
CA GLU A 99 -11.73 5.23 19.57
C GLU A 99 -11.88 6.72 19.24
N HIS A 100 -13.03 7.07 18.70
CA HIS A 100 -13.49 8.45 18.58
C HIS A 100 -14.10 8.79 19.94
N GLU A 101 -13.51 9.73 20.66
CA GLU A 101 -14.14 10.35 21.85
C GLU A 101 -15.25 11.31 21.41
#